data_AF-A0A8X7W2M9-F1
#
_entry.id   AF-A0A8X7W2M9-F1
#
_cell.length_a   1.000
_cell.length_b   1.000
_cell.length_c   1.000
_cell.angle_alpha   90.00
_cell.angle_beta   90.00
_cell.angle_gamma   90.00
#
_symmetry.space_group_name_H-M   'P 1'
#
loop_
_entity.id
_entity.type
_entity.pdbx_description
1 polymer ?
#
loop_
_entity_poly.entity_id
_entity_poly.type
_entity_poly.pdbx_seq_one_letter_code
_entity_poly.pdbx_strand_id
1 'polypeptide(L)'
;MINGSNSQGEVKESLSSSGIHLSKDLIDRVLKRARYSHANPLQALELYGYAAARRAFHHSPFSLDTMLYILGRNRKFDQIEEEEEGRYGC
;
A
#
# COMPACT_ATOMS: atom_id res chain seq x y z
N MET A 1 4.43 -7.80 -24.55
CA MET A 1 4.30 -8.61 -23.33
C MET A 1 4.62 -7.71 -22.17
N ILE A 2 3.63 -7.38 -21.32
CA ILE A 2 3.86 -6.64 -20.08
C ILE A 2 4.27 -7.69 -19.05
N ASN A 3 5.56 -7.74 -18.71
CA ASN A 3 6.04 -8.49 -17.56
C ASN A 3 5.40 -7.86 -16.32
N GLY A 4 4.34 -8.49 -15.80
CA GLY A 4 3.83 -8.21 -14.46
C GLY A 4 4.84 -8.74 -13.46
N SER A 5 5.89 -7.96 -13.24
CA SER A 5 6.90 -8.23 -12.24
C SER A 5 6.24 -8.03 -10.87
N ASN A 6 6.05 -9.15 -10.20
CA ASN A 6 5.13 -9.32 -9.07
C ASN A 6 5.89 -9.32 -7.75
N SER A 7 7.00 -8.58 -7.66
CA SER A 7 7.84 -8.56 -6.48
C SER A 7 7.51 -7.36 -5.60
N GLN A 8 7.29 -7.61 -4.31
CA GLN A 8 7.04 -6.60 -3.26
C GLN A 8 8.24 -5.64 -3.03
N GLY A 9 9.29 -5.70 -3.85
CA GLY A 9 10.42 -4.78 -3.79
C GLY A 9 10.34 -3.67 -4.85
N GLU A 10 9.67 -3.93 -5.97
CA GLU A 10 9.66 -3.03 -7.11
C GLU A 10 8.86 -1.75 -6.87
N VAL A 11 7.78 -1.81 -6.08
CA VAL A 11 6.96 -0.61 -5.82
C VAL A 11 7.73 0.35 -4.95
N LYS A 12 8.35 -0.13 -3.86
CA LYS A 12 9.21 0.70 -2.98
C LYS A 12 10.38 1.35 -3.73
N GLU A 13 11.10 0.60 -4.56
CA GLU A 13 12.22 1.13 -5.36
C GLU A 13 11.77 2.12 -6.44
N SER A 14 10.66 1.82 -7.12
CA SER A 14 10.08 2.72 -8.13
C SER A 14 9.60 4.02 -7.49
N LEU A 15 8.97 3.96 -6.32
CA LEU A 15 8.49 5.15 -5.62
C LEU A 15 9.62 5.99 -5.06
N SER A 16 10.68 5.37 -4.51
CA SER A 16 11.82 6.10 -3.97
C SER A 16 12.60 6.85 -5.06
N SER A 17 12.73 6.25 -6.25
CA SER A 17 13.40 6.87 -7.41
C SER A 17 12.54 7.90 -8.14
N SER A 18 11.20 7.80 -8.06
CA SER A 18 10.28 8.68 -8.80
C SER A 18 10.26 10.14 -8.35
N GLY A 19 10.73 10.44 -7.13
CA GLY A 19 10.64 11.78 -6.54
C GLY A 19 9.21 12.25 -6.25
N ILE A 20 8.21 11.37 -6.35
CA ILE A 20 6.81 11.73 -6.13
C ILE A 20 6.58 12.07 -4.64
N HIS A 21 5.96 13.23 -4.41
CA HIS A 21 5.49 13.59 -3.09
C HIS A 21 4.21 12.80 -2.76
N LEU A 22 4.30 11.90 -1.78
CA LEU A 22 3.15 11.16 -1.27
C LEU A 22 2.31 12.04 -0.34
N SER A 23 1.25 12.62 -0.89
CA SER A 23 0.22 13.32 -0.12
C SER A 23 -0.94 12.38 0.25
N LYS A 24 -1.72 12.75 1.27
CA LYS A 24 -2.91 11.96 1.67
C LYS A 24 -3.90 11.81 0.52
N ASP A 25 -4.19 12.90 -0.19
CA ASP A 25 -5.11 12.90 -1.35
C ASP A 25 -4.61 11.99 -2.48
N LEU A 26 -3.30 11.92 -2.71
CA LEU A 26 -2.73 11.00 -3.69
C LEU A 26 -2.98 9.54 -3.29
N ILE A 27 -2.66 9.18 -2.05
CA ILE A 27 -2.88 7.82 -1.54
C ILE A 27 -4.36 7.44 -1.59
N ASP A 28 -5.25 8.34 -1.15
CA ASP A 28 -6.69 8.12 -1.19
C ASP A 28 -7.18 7.82 -2.63
N ARG A 29 -6.72 8.59 -3.62
CA ARG A 29 -7.09 8.37 -5.04
C ARG A 29 -6.56 7.05 -5.59
N VAL A 30 -5.32 6.70 -5.26
CA VAL A 30 -4.71 5.44 -5.73
C VAL A 30 -5.44 4.24 -5.10
N LEU A 31 -5.71 4.28 -3.80
CA LEU A 31 -6.45 3.21 -3.12
C LEU A 31 -7.90 3.13 -3.59
N LYS A 32 -8.56 4.27 -3.84
CA LYS A 32 -9.88 4.30 -4.44
C LYS A 32 -9.87 3.61 -5.80
N ARG A 33 -8.85 3.86 -6.64
CA ARG A 33 -8.70 3.16 -7.92
C ARG A 33 -8.47 1.66 -7.69
N ALA A 34 -7.55 1.28 -6.81
CA ALA A 34 -7.24 -0.11 -6.47
C ALA A 34 -8.46 -0.88 -5.94
N ARG A 35 -9.37 -0.21 -5.24
CA ARG A 35 -10.64 -0.76 -4.79
C ARG A 35 -11.57 -1.15 -5.95
N TYR A 36 -11.59 -0.39 -7.05
CA TYR A 36 -12.52 -0.63 -8.16
C TYR A 36 -11.87 -1.35 -9.34
N SER A 37 -10.58 -1.19 -9.56
CA SER A 37 -9.81 -2.03 -10.47
C SER A 37 -9.50 -3.36 -9.77
N HIS A 38 -9.43 -4.48 -10.48
CA HIS A 38 -8.94 -5.75 -9.94
C HIS A 38 -7.42 -5.71 -9.68
N ALA A 39 -6.95 -4.68 -8.97
CA ALA A 39 -5.55 -4.47 -8.63
C ALA A 39 -5.09 -5.51 -7.62
N ASN A 40 -3.78 -5.78 -7.62
CA ASN A 40 -3.18 -6.68 -6.65
C ASN A 40 -3.28 -6.06 -5.23
N PRO A 41 -3.97 -6.72 -4.28
CA PRO A 41 -4.13 -6.19 -2.93
C PRO A 41 -2.81 -6.04 -2.17
N LEU A 42 -1.80 -6.89 -2.44
CA LEU A 42 -0.51 -6.85 -1.76
C LEU A 42 0.35 -5.66 -2.23
N GLN A 43 0.26 -5.31 -3.52
CA GLN A 43 0.93 -4.10 -4.04
C GLN A 43 0.28 -2.82 -3.49
N ALA A 44 -1.04 -2.84 -3.30
CA ALA A 44 -1.74 -1.73 -2.65
C ALA A 44 -1.30 -1.60 -1.18
N LEU A 45 -1.14 -2.72 -0.47
CA LEU A 45 -0.63 -2.76 0.90
C LEU A 45 0.81 -2.24 0.98
N GLU A 46 1.69 -2.67 0.09
CA GLU A 46 3.07 -2.18 0.05
C GLU A 46 3.15 -0.65 -0.14
N LEU A 47 2.33 -0.09 -1.04
CA LEU A 47 2.20 1.37 -1.19
C LEU A 47 1.73 2.04 0.11
N TYR A 48 0.75 1.44 0.77
CA TYR A 48 0.18 1.95 2.02
C TYR A 48 1.20 1.95 3.16
N GLY A 49 1.94 0.85 3.34
CA GLY A 49 3.05 0.73 4.30
C GLY A 49 4.20 1.69 3.97
N TYR A 50 4.58 1.80 2.69
CA TYR A 50 5.61 2.74 2.24
C TYR A 50 5.25 4.20 2.55
N ALA A 51 3.99 4.59 2.33
CA ALA A 51 3.52 5.93 2.69
C ALA A 51 3.60 6.16 4.20
N ALA A 52 3.18 5.18 5.01
CA ALA A 52 3.25 5.26 6.48
C ALA A 52 4.69 5.33 7.03
N ALA A 53 5.67 4.77 6.32
CA ALA A 53 7.08 4.85 6.72
C ALA A 53 7.71 6.24 6.53
N ARG A 54 7.07 7.15 5.77
CA ARG A 54 7.59 8.53 5.60
C ARG A 54 7.33 9.35 6.86
N ARG A 55 8.38 10.03 7.34
CA ARG A 55 8.30 10.92 8.51
C ARG A 55 7.16 11.93 8.33
N ALA A 56 6.30 12.05 9.35
CA ALA A 56 5.12 12.93 9.39
C ALA A 56 3.98 12.57 8.42
N PHE A 57 3.97 11.39 7.81
CA PHE A 57 2.83 10.91 7.05
C PHE A 57 1.86 10.12 7.95
N HIS A 58 0.58 10.50 7.91
CA HIS A 58 -0.50 9.77 8.56
C HIS A 58 -1.62 9.54 7.55
N HIS A 59 -2.05 8.28 7.46
CA HIS A 59 -3.18 7.88 6.66
C HIS A 59 -4.45 8.62 7.05
N SER A 60 -5.33 8.83 6.06
CA SER A 60 -6.67 9.32 6.31
C SER A 60 -7.54 8.15 6.82
N PRO A 61 -8.65 8.41 7.53
CA PRO A 61 -9.61 7.36 7.82
C PRO A 61 -10.09 6.65 6.54
N PHE A 62 -10.22 7.40 5.44
CA PHE A 62 -10.61 6.85 4.14
C PHE A 62 -9.58 5.87 3.58
N SER A 63 -8.27 6.17 3.65
CA SER A 63 -7.23 5.26 3.16
C SER A 63 -7.17 3.98 3.99
N LEU A 64 -7.34 4.08 5.31
CA LEU A 64 -7.41 2.92 6.21
C LEU A 64 -8.61 2.02 5.86
N ASP A 65 -9.83 2.59 5.85
CA ASP A 65 -11.05 1.85 5.54
C ASP A 65 -10.98 1.19 4.16
N THR A 66 -10.39 1.90 3.19
CA THR A 66 -10.22 1.39 1.83
C THR A 66 -9.22 0.25 1.79
N MET A 67 -8.11 0.33 2.54
CA MET A 67 -7.14 -0.75 2.62
C MET A 67 -7.74 -2.00 3.29
N LEU A 68 -8.44 -1.83 4.41
CA LEU A 68 -9.17 -2.90 5.09
C LEU A 68 -10.17 -3.57 4.16
N TYR A 69 -10.92 -2.78 3.39
CA TYR A 69 -11.84 -3.30 2.38
C TYR A 69 -11.12 -4.11 1.29
N ILE A 70 -10.02 -3.59 0.74
CA ILE A 70 -9.23 -4.25 -0.30
C ILE A 70 -8.66 -5.59 0.19
N LEU A 71 -8.11 -5.64 1.40
CA LEU A 71 -7.59 -6.88 1.98
C LEU A 71 -8.70 -7.87 2.29
N GLY A 72 -9.81 -7.38 2.87
CA GLY A 72 -10.95 -8.23 3.22
C GLY A 72 -11.63 -8.90 2.05
N ARG A 73 -11.89 -8.16 0.96
CA ARG A 73 -12.48 -8.75 -0.25
C ARG A 73 -11.57 -9.80 -0.90
N ASN A 74 -10.26 -9.71 -0.67
CA ASN A 74 -9.27 -10.63 -1.21
C ASN A 74 -8.89 -11.75 -0.23
N ARG A 75 -9.51 -11.82 0.96
CA ARG A 75 -9.19 -12.78 2.03
C ARG A 75 -7.71 -12.72 2.45
N LYS A 76 -7.19 -11.50 2.60
CA LYS A 76 -5.80 -11.20 2.96
C LYS A 76 -5.67 -10.34 4.23
N PHE A 77 -6.59 -10.50 5.18
CA PHE A 77 -6.59 -9.73 6.43
C PHE A 77 -5.37 -10.04 7.32
N ASP A 78 -4.86 -11.27 7.25
CA ASP A 78 -3.65 -11.76 7.91
C ASP A 78 -2.40 -10.93 7.59
N GLN A 79 -2.36 -10.32 6.40
CA GLN A 79 -1.22 -9.52 5.95
C GLN A 79 -1.09 -8.18 6.67
N ILE A 80 -2.12 -7.74 7.41
CA ILE A 80 -2.05 -6.52 8.23
C ILE A 80 -1.10 -6.73 9.42
N GLU A 81 -1.06 -7.94 9.96
CA GLU A 81 -0.29 -8.28 11.17
C GLU A 81 1.21 -8.42 10.85
N GLU A 82 1.54 -8.92 9.65
CA GLU A 82 2.94 -9.08 9.21
C GLU A 82 3.71 -7.75 9.06
N GLU A 83 3.05 -6.63 8.72
CA GLU A 83 3.73 -5.32 8.65
C GLU A 83 4.07 -4.75 10.04
N GLU A 84 3.30 -5.08 11.08
CA GLU A 84 3.54 -4.62 12.45
C GLU A 84 4.64 -5.45 13.13
N GLU A 85 4.74 -6.75 12.86
CA GLU A 85 5.79 -7.61 13.43
C GLU A 85 7.19 -7.21 12.91
N GLY A 86 7.29 -6.68 11.70
CA GLY A 86 8.53 -6.08 11.16
C GLY A 86 8.98 -4.78 11.84
N ARG A 87 8.13 -4.15 12.66
CA ARG A 87 8.49 -2.96 13.49
C ARG A 87 8.91 -3.31 14.91
N TYR A 88 8.65 -4.54 15.38
CA TYR A 88 9.02 -5.02 16.71
C TYR A 88 10.02 -6.19 16.67
N GLY A 89 10.60 -6.48 15.49
CA GLY A 89 11.76 -7.36 15.37
C GLY A 89 13.00 -6.72 16.00
N CYS A 90 13.47 -7.34 17.08
CA CYS A 90 14.67 -7.00 17.82
C CYS A 90 15.95 -7.24 16.99
#